data_AF-A0A529WVK9-F1
#
_entry.id   AF-A0A529WVK9-F1
#
_cell.length_a   1.000
_cell.length_b   1.000
_cell.length_c   1.000
_cell.angle_alpha   90.00
_cell.angle_beta   90.00
_cell.angle_gamma   90.00
#
_symmetry.space_group_name_H-M   'P 1'
#
loop_
_entity.id
_entity.type
_entity.pdbx_description
1 polymer ?
#
loop_
_entity_poly.entity_id
_entity_poly.type
_entity_poly.pdbx_seq_one_letter_code
_entity_poly.pdbx_strand_id
1 'polypeptide(L)'
;MMSIKGGMMAATRRLVADRSANFAVMTALCTPVALALTAFAIDEGSLYNERRAAQSIVDLAAITAASNITNAQQAVLTTLADNGITSVAVQQQGTNVAPTATKAVVQVVPGRYTGVSTIAAGSRFEAGKLPYNAVQVSLKKQGTLYFAGSIMAPPTLGTTAIASAQPQAAFSVGSRLASLNGGILNALIGSLLGGNISLSVMDYNSLISADVDVLSFVDQLAVQLRLTGVSYSDVLASKATVGQIATAMANVPGLDRTAKIALQAMASSATNTVKIPLSTLVDLGSVGSLGLGQKPAGLSVDASAFSMLTAAAALANGTNQVAVNLGATIPGLTSTTLAIAIGEPMQNSPWLAVGESGTVVRTAQTRIKLNASVTVGNSNLGGGINLLAVNLPLNIEVAYAEAKLTDITCPTGPSSIKVSIAAQPGVVEAHLADSNTSGFADFTKPQSFSDAEIADVSLKLLLINLNLLQIKGSSAFSITNMAPTTLTYTATDIGNKAIKTVSTKNLTQSLTTSLVNNLSLSVNALGLGLDVTALLGAVKPAVTTLLNGVTAPVDSLVYNVLGALGVHVGEADVRVTGATCGRSVLVQ
;
A
#
# COMPACT_ATOMS: atom_id res chain seq x y z
N MET A 1 -19.90 -39.36 107.88
CA MET A 1 -19.94 -39.98 106.53
C MET A 1 -21.27 -39.84 105.77
N MET A 2 -22.31 -39.20 106.31
CA MET A 2 -23.66 -39.23 105.70
C MET A 2 -24.05 -38.00 104.86
N SER A 3 -23.33 -36.87 104.96
CA SER A 3 -23.64 -35.63 104.22
C SER A 3 -23.09 -35.59 102.79
N ILE A 4 -22.20 -36.51 102.40
CA ILE A 4 -21.53 -36.51 101.08
C ILE A 4 -22.36 -37.24 100.02
N LYS A 5 -23.20 -38.22 100.41
CA LYS A 5 -24.01 -39.03 99.47
C LYS A 5 -25.20 -38.26 98.87
N GLY A 6 -25.79 -37.31 99.61
CA GLY A 6 -26.95 -36.52 99.14
C GLY A 6 -26.60 -35.50 98.04
N GLY A 7 -25.44 -34.84 98.14
CA GLY A 7 -24.97 -33.89 97.13
C GLY A 7 -24.62 -34.57 95.79
N MET A 8 -24.11 -35.79 95.84
CA MET A 8 -23.70 -36.56 94.66
C MET A 8 -24.91 -37.08 93.85
N MET A 9 -26.01 -37.47 94.53
CA MET A 9 -27.29 -37.83 93.88
C MET A 9 -28.03 -36.62 93.30
N ALA A 10 -27.97 -35.46 93.96
CA ALA A 10 -28.56 -34.23 93.45
C ALA A 10 -27.79 -33.68 92.23
N ALA A 11 -26.46 -33.77 92.24
CA ALA A 11 -25.61 -33.39 91.11
C ALA A 11 -25.82 -34.30 89.89
N THR A 12 -25.95 -35.62 90.09
CA THR A 12 -26.24 -36.58 89.00
C THR A 12 -27.64 -36.40 88.42
N ARG A 13 -28.67 -36.13 89.24
CA ARG A 13 -30.01 -35.76 88.74
C ARG A 13 -30.01 -34.46 87.95
N ARG A 14 -29.22 -33.45 88.36
CA ARG A 14 -29.03 -32.21 87.60
C ARG A 14 -28.37 -32.48 86.25
N LEU A 15 -27.28 -33.26 86.22
CA LEU A 15 -26.58 -33.67 84.99
C LEU A 15 -27.46 -34.45 84.01
N VAL A 16 -28.32 -35.36 84.50
CA VAL A 16 -29.23 -36.15 83.65
C VAL A 16 -30.40 -35.32 83.12
N ALA A 17 -30.82 -34.28 83.84
CA ALA A 17 -31.85 -33.34 83.40
C ALA A 17 -31.29 -32.17 82.56
N ASP A 18 -29.96 -32.04 82.48
CA ASP A 18 -29.31 -30.91 81.82
C ASP A 18 -29.29 -31.09 80.30
N ARG A 19 -30.16 -30.35 79.61
CA ARG A 19 -30.25 -30.35 78.14
C ARG A 19 -29.18 -29.49 77.46
N SER A 20 -28.35 -28.76 78.22
CA SER A 20 -27.27 -27.94 77.66
C SER A 20 -26.15 -28.77 77.00
N ALA A 21 -26.00 -30.04 77.39
CA ALA A 21 -25.04 -30.97 76.79
C ALA A 21 -25.34 -31.31 75.32
N ASN A 22 -26.59 -31.16 74.85
CA ASN A 22 -26.94 -31.40 73.44
C ASN A 22 -26.20 -30.44 72.50
N PHE A 23 -25.98 -29.18 72.92
CA PHE A 23 -25.20 -28.22 72.13
C PHE A 23 -23.73 -28.63 72.06
N ALA A 24 -23.15 -29.11 73.16
CA ALA A 24 -21.77 -29.58 73.19
C ALA A 24 -21.57 -30.82 72.29
N VAL A 25 -22.50 -31.79 72.34
CA VAL A 25 -22.45 -33.00 71.50
C VAL A 25 -22.70 -32.68 70.02
N MET A 26 -23.70 -31.84 69.70
CA MET A 26 -23.90 -31.37 68.32
C MET A 26 -22.68 -30.61 67.81
N THR A 27 -22.10 -29.71 68.61
CA THR A 27 -20.89 -28.97 68.22
C THR A 27 -19.71 -29.92 68.02
N ALA A 28 -19.51 -30.90 68.90
CA ALA A 28 -18.43 -31.88 68.77
C ALA A 28 -18.55 -32.75 67.51
N LEU A 29 -19.78 -33.06 67.06
CA LEU A 29 -20.02 -33.82 65.84
C LEU A 29 -19.97 -32.95 64.57
N CYS A 30 -20.50 -31.73 64.62
CA CYS A 30 -20.58 -30.83 63.45
C CYS A 30 -19.27 -30.07 63.18
N THR A 31 -18.49 -29.74 64.21
CA THR A 31 -17.26 -28.95 64.05
C THR A 31 -16.22 -29.64 63.15
N PRO A 32 -15.95 -30.95 63.28
CA PRO A 32 -15.04 -31.64 62.36
C PRO A 32 -15.51 -31.59 60.90
N VAL A 33 -16.82 -31.74 60.66
CA VAL A 33 -17.41 -31.65 59.32
C VAL A 33 -17.28 -30.23 58.78
N ALA A 34 -17.60 -29.22 59.58
CA ALA A 34 -17.45 -27.82 59.21
C ALA A 34 -15.99 -27.47 58.87
N LEU A 35 -15.03 -27.93 59.70
CA LEU A 35 -13.61 -27.74 59.46
C LEU A 35 -13.15 -28.40 58.15
N ALA A 36 -13.59 -29.64 57.89
CA ALA A 36 -13.29 -30.34 56.65
C ALA A 36 -13.84 -29.61 55.42
N LEU A 37 -15.08 -29.11 55.48
CA LEU A 37 -15.67 -28.32 54.39
C LEU A 37 -14.93 -26.99 54.19
N THR A 38 -14.52 -26.31 55.27
CA THR A 38 -13.73 -25.07 55.15
C THR A 38 -12.34 -25.34 54.56
N ALA A 39 -11.68 -26.42 54.95
CA ALA A 39 -10.39 -26.83 54.40
C ALA A 39 -10.48 -27.10 52.90
N PHE A 40 -11.53 -27.83 52.47
CA PHE A 40 -11.81 -28.06 51.06
C PHE A 40 -12.09 -26.76 50.30
N ALA A 41 -12.91 -25.87 50.85
CA ALA A 41 -13.23 -24.59 50.23
C ALA A 41 -11.99 -23.69 50.07
N ILE A 42 -11.05 -23.71 51.04
CA ILE A 42 -9.80 -22.95 50.95
C ILE A 42 -8.92 -23.51 49.83
N ASP A 43 -8.76 -24.83 49.73
CA ASP A 43 -7.95 -25.46 48.68
C ASP A 43 -8.54 -25.25 47.28
N GLU A 44 -9.86 -25.36 47.12
CA GLU A 44 -10.52 -25.08 45.84
C GLU A 44 -10.37 -23.60 45.46
N GLY A 45 -10.56 -22.70 46.43
CA GLY A 45 -10.36 -21.26 46.25
C GLY A 45 -8.92 -20.91 45.89
N SER A 46 -7.92 -21.53 46.53
CA SER A 46 -6.51 -21.31 46.22
C SER A 46 -6.13 -21.82 44.84
N LEU A 47 -6.60 -23.02 44.44
CA LEU A 47 -6.36 -23.57 43.11
C LEU A 47 -6.99 -22.69 42.01
N TYR A 48 -8.19 -22.17 42.23
CA TYR A 48 -8.83 -21.26 41.28
C TYR A 48 -8.07 -19.94 41.14
N ASN A 49 -7.63 -19.36 42.27
CA ASN A 49 -6.81 -18.16 42.27
C ASN A 49 -5.45 -18.39 41.59
N GLU A 50 -4.80 -19.51 41.87
CA GLU A 50 -3.52 -19.91 41.27
C GLU A 50 -3.65 -20.12 39.75
N ARG A 51 -4.76 -20.72 39.29
CA ARG A 51 -5.06 -20.85 37.86
C ARG A 51 -5.29 -19.50 37.19
N ARG A 52 -6.01 -18.58 37.84
CA ARG A 52 -6.22 -17.22 37.31
C ARG A 52 -4.91 -16.43 37.21
N ALA A 53 -4.07 -16.53 38.24
CA ALA A 53 -2.74 -15.92 38.21
C ALA A 53 -1.88 -16.51 37.08
N ALA A 54 -1.87 -17.83 36.92
CA ALA A 54 -1.17 -18.50 35.83
C ALA A 54 -1.71 -18.08 34.45
N GLN A 55 -3.03 -17.93 34.29
CA GLN A 55 -3.63 -17.48 33.04
C GLN A 55 -3.18 -16.07 32.69
N SER A 56 -3.18 -15.14 33.65
CA SER A 56 -2.71 -13.76 33.41
C SER A 56 -1.25 -13.71 32.95
N ILE A 57 -0.40 -14.59 33.47
CA ILE A 57 1.01 -14.69 33.05
C ILE A 57 1.11 -15.28 31.64
N VAL A 58 0.31 -16.31 31.33
CA VAL A 58 0.27 -16.92 29.98
C VAL A 58 -0.28 -15.96 28.94
N ASP A 59 -1.28 -15.16 29.28
CA ASP A 59 -1.81 -14.10 28.43
C ASP A 59 -0.72 -13.09 28.08
N LEU A 60 0.05 -12.62 29.08
CA LEU A 60 1.18 -11.72 28.87
C LEU A 60 2.27 -12.39 28.01
N ALA A 61 2.60 -13.66 28.30
CA ALA A 61 3.59 -14.41 27.54
C ALA A 61 3.17 -14.64 26.08
N ALA A 62 1.88 -14.85 25.80
CA ALA A 62 1.37 -14.95 24.44
C ALA A 62 1.50 -13.61 23.71
N ILE A 63 1.10 -12.50 24.34
CA ILE A 63 1.21 -11.15 23.77
C ILE A 63 2.68 -10.81 23.42
N THR A 64 3.61 -11.06 24.34
CA THR A 64 5.04 -10.81 24.13
C THR A 64 5.61 -11.72 23.05
N ALA A 65 5.22 -13.00 23.02
CA ALA A 65 5.63 -13.95 21.98
C ALA A 65 5.13 -13.56 20.59
N ALA A 66 3.87 -13.15 20.46
CA ALA A 66 3.32 -12.66 19.20
C ALA A 66 4.02 -11.38 18.72
N SER A 67 4.49 -10.52 19.64
CA SER A 67 5.24 -9.30 19.29
C SER A 67 6.67 -9.59 18.82
N ASN A 68 7.22 -10.75 19.19
CA ASN A 68 8.56 -11.20 18.83
C ASN A 68 8.50 -12.60 18.23
N ILE A 69 7.73 -12.74 17.15
CA ILE A 69 7.36 -14.05 16.59
C ILE A 69 8.59 -14.87 16.14
N THR A 70 9.66 -14.19 15.72
CA THR A 70 10.94 -14.81 15.32
C THR A 70 11.66 -15.44 16.51
N ASN A 71 11.54 -14.86 17.72
CA ASN A 71 12.14 -15.38 18.95
C ASN A 71 11.09 -15.75 20.01
N ALA A 72 9.92 -16.23 19.56
CA ALA A 72 8.74 -16.43 20.41
C ALA A 72 9.03 -17.25 21.67
N GLN A 73 9.78 -18.36 21.53
CA GLN A 73 10.13 -19.20 22.67
C GLN A 73 10.97 -18.46 23.72
N GLN A 74 11.96 -17.68 23.29
CA GLN A 74 12.80 -16.91 24.21
C GLN A 74 11.98 -15.82 24.92
N ALA A 75 11.10 -15.14 24.18
CA ALA A 75 10.20 -14.13 24.75
C ALA A 75 9.27 -14.73 25.82
N VAL A 76 8.70 -15.92 25.58
CA VAL A 76 7.90 -16.64 26.59
C VAL A 76 8.71 -16.96 27.83
N LEU A 77 9.90 -17.56 27.67
CA LEU A 77 10.74 -17.95 28.81
C LEU A 77 11.16 -16.76 29.67
N THR A 78 11.55 -15.64 29.04
CA THR A 78 11.86 -14.41 29.76
C THR A 78 10.63 -13.86 30.48
N THR A 79 9.47 -13.83 29.82
CA THR A 79 8.22 -13.34 30.45
C THR A 79 7.82 -14.20 31.64
N LEU A 80 7.95 -15.53 31.55
CA LEU A 80 7.68 -16.44 32.66
C LEU A 80 8.64 -16.20 33.84
N ALA A 81 9.93 -16.06 33.56
CA ALA A 81 10.95 -15.81 34.58
C ALA A 81 10.74 -14.46 35.30
N ASP A 82 10.44 -13.40 34.55
CA ASP A 82 10.16 -12.05 35.09
C ASP A 82 8.92 -12.02 35.99
N ASN A 83 7.99 -12.98 35.79
CA ASN A 83 6.78 -13.15 36.61
C ASN A 83 6.92 -14.29 37.65
N GLY A 84 8.14 -14.68 38.01
CA GLY A 84 8.43 -15.59 39.11
C GLY A 84 8.37 -17.08 38.77
N ILE A 85 8.16 -17.46 37.51
CA ILE A 85 8.21 -18.85 37.04
C ILE A 85 9.58 -19.10 36.40
N THR A 86 10.59 -19.31 37.24
CA THR A 86 12.01 -19.39 36.83
C THR A 86 12.46 -20.79 36.37
N SER A 87 11.68 -21.82 36.66
CA SER A 87 12.02 -23.23 36.40
C SER A 87 10.97 -23.85 35.48
N VAL A 88 11.27 -23.86 34.18
CA VAL A 88 10.34 -24.27 33.12
C VAL A 88 11.01 -25.27 32.18
N ALA A 89 10.32 -26.36 31.87
CA ALA A 89 10.67 -27.27 30.78
C ALA A 89 9.88 -26.88 29.53
N VAL A 90 10.56 -26.75 28.39
CA VAL A 90 9.89 -26.51 27.10
C VAL A 90 9.46 -27.85 26.51
N GLN A 91 8.16 -28.00 26.27
CA GLN A 91 7.57 -29.13 25.58
C GLN A 91 7.61 -28.88 24.07
N GLN A 92 8.37 -29.70 23.35
CA GLN A 92 8.38 -29.68 21.89
C GLN A 92 7.26 -30.57 21.34
N GLN A 93 6.83 -30.28 20.10
CA GLN A 93 5.84 -31.09 19.39
C GLN A 93 6.29 -32.57 19.35
N GLY A 94 5.42 -33.48 19.80
CA GLY A 94 5.71 -34.92 19.87
C GLY A 94 6.39 -35.41 21.15
N THR A 95 6.77 -34.51 22.07
CA THR A 95 7.25 -34.88 23.42
C THR A 95 6.16 -34.66 24.46
N ASN A 96 6.05 -35.54 25.45
CA ASN A 96 5.14 -35.35 26.58
C ASN A 96 5.94 -35.21 27.88
N VAL A 97 5.99 -33.99 28.41
CA VAL A 97 6.68 -33.69 29.67
C VAL A 97 5.63 -33.40 30.73
N ALA A 98 5.64 -34.15 31.82
CA ALA A 98 4.75 -33.91 32.95
C ALA A 98 5.33 -32.80 33.85
N PRO A 99 4.50 -31.86 34.36
CA PRO A 99 4.95 -30.87 35.33
C PRO A 99 5.25 -31.52 36.67
N THR A 100 6.22 -30.97 37.39
CA THR A 100 6.56 -31.37 38.76
C THR A 100 6.32 -30.21 39.73
N ALA A 101 6.45 -30.46 41.03
CA ALA A 101 6.25 -29.45 42.07
C ALA A 101 7.18 -28.23 41.92
N THR A 102 8.33 -28.40 41.27
CA THR A 102 9.36 -27.37 41.09
C THR A 102 9.61 -26.99 39.64
N LYS A 103 8.93 -27.64 38.68
CA LYS A 103 9.09 -27.39 37.24
C LYS A 103 7.74 -27.29 36.55
N ALA A 104 7.44 -26.10 36.02
CA ALA A 104 6.35 -25.93 35.08
C ALA A 104 6.74 -26.43 33.69
N VAL A 105 5.76 -26.72 32.85
CA VAL A 105 5.95 -27.13 31.46
C VAL A 105 5.27 -26.11 30.56
N VAL A 106 5.99 -25.58 29.57
CA VAL A 106 5.44 -24.65 28.59
C VAL A 106 5.54 -25.21 27.18
N GLN A 107 4.50 -25.01 26.39
CA GLN A 107 4.47 -25.28 24.96
C GLN A 107 4.23 -23.97 24.21
N VAL A 108 5.10 -23.67 23.24
CA VAL A 108 5.01 -22.46 22.41
C VAL A 108 4.85 -22.91 20.98
N VAL A 109 3.74 -22.53 20.35
CA VAL A 109 3.39 -22.95 18.99
C VAL A 109 3.13 -21.71 18.14
N PRO A 110 4.06 -21.31 17.27
CA PRO A 110 3.80 -20.30 16.24
C PRO A 110 2.78 -20.82 15.22
N GLY A 111 2.00 -19.92 14.64
CA GLY A 111 1.00 -20.25 13.64
C GLY A 111 0.39 -19.02 13.01
N ARG A 112 -0.75 -19.22 12.34
CA ARG A 112 -1.54 -18.14 11.74
C ARG A 112 -2.93 -18.06 12.34
N TYR A 113 -3.33 -16.88 12.80
CA TYR A 113 -4.68 -16.56 13.23
C TYR A 113 -5.43 -15.80 12.13
N THR A 114 -6.69 -16.17 11.91
CA THR A 114 -7.61 -15.51 10.97
C THR A 114 -8.87 -15.06 11.70
N GLY A 115 -9.08 -13.76 11.84
CA GLY A 115 -10.24 -13.18 12.55
C GLY A 115 -11.57 -13.22 11.79
N VAL A 116 -11.66 -13.99 10.71
CA VAL A 116 -12.86 -14.07 9.86
C VAL A 116 -14.01 -14.69 10.65
N SER A 117 -15.12 -13.96 10.77
CA SER A 117 -16.27 -14.36 11.59
C SER A 117 -16.96 -15.63 11.11
N THR A 118 -16.85 -15.97 9.82
CA THR A 118 -17.40 -17.20 9.23
C THR A 118 -16.63 -18.46 9.61
N ILE A 119 -15.41 -18.33 10.15
CA ILE A 119 -14.63 -19.44 10.69
C ILE A 119 -14.97 -19.60 12.18
N ALA A 120 -15.27 -20.84 12.59
CA ALA A 120 -15.51 -21.17 13.99
C ALA A 120 -14.30 -20.81 14.86
N ALA A 121 -14.52 -20.23 16.05
CA ALA A 121 -13.45 -19.68 16.90
C ALA A 121 -12.26 -20.65 17.10
N GLY A 122 -12.54 -21.91 17.44
CA GLY A 122 -11.51 -22.94 17.64
C GLY A 122 -10.71 -23.34 16.39
N SER A 123 -11.12 -22.92 15.20
CA SER A 123 -10.44 -23.17 13.92
C SER A 123 -9.77 -21.92 13.34
N ARG A 124 -9.80 -20.79 14.06
CA ARG A 124 -9.19 -19.53 13.59
C ARG A 124 -7.67 -19.53 13.72
N PHE A 125 -7.12 -20.33 14.63
CA PHE A 125 -5.67 -20.52 14.77
C PHE A 125 -5.22 -21.82 14.10
N GLU A 126 -4.30 -21.70 13.14
CA GLU A 126 -3.67 -22.82 12.45
C GLU A 126 -2.18 -22.90 12.85
N ALA A 127 -1.84 -23.94 13.62
CA ALA A 127 -0.47 -24.18 14.08
C ALA A 127 0.48 -24.43 12.90
N GLY A 128 1.67 -23.80 12.92
CA GLY A 128 2.72 -23.99 11.91
C GLY A 128 2.46 -23.38 10.53
N LYS A 129 1.31 -22.70 10.33
CA LYS A 129 1.00 -22.06 9.05
C LYS A 129 1.81 -20.78 8.85
N LEU A 130 2.54 -20.72 7.74
CA LEU A 130 3.31 -19.55 7.32
C LEU A 130 2.48 -18.62 6.40
N PRO A 131 2.77 -17.30 6.37
CA PRO A 131 3.63 -16.59 7.33
C PRO A 131 2.99 -16.55 8.72
N TYR A 132 3.82 -16.65 9.77
CA TYR A 132 3.34 -16.59 11.15
C TYR A 132 2.81 -15.19 11.47
N ASN A 133 1.65 -15.12 12.11
CA ASN A 133 1.11 -13.87 12.67
C ASN A 133 0.54 -14.08 14.10
N ALA A 134 0.66 -15.29 14.65
CA ALA A 134 0.13 -15.64 15.96
C ALA A 134 1.00 -16.66 16.68
N VAL A 135 0.92 -16.67 18.00
CA VAL A 135 1.58 -17.64 18.86
C VAL A 135 0.58 -18.14 19.91
N GLN A 136 0.46 -19.46 20.01
CA GLN A 136 -0.22 -20.12 21.11
C GLN A 136 0.79 -20.50 22.19
N VAL A 137 0.50 -20.10 23.42
CA VAL A 137 1.29 -20.46 24.61
C VAL A 137 0.42 -21.28 25.54
N SER A 138 0.89 -22.46 25.92
CA SER A 138 0.23 -23.33 26.90
C SER A 138 1.18 -23.61 28.05
N LEU A 139 0.74 -23.37 29.28
CA LEU A 139 1.47 -23.63 30.51
C LEU A 139 0.75 -24.72 31.31
N LYS A 140 1.52 -25.67 31.82
CA LYS A 140 1.08 -26.69 32.78
C LYS A 140 1.94 -26.61 34.03
N LYS A 141 1.33 -26.57 35.21
CA LYS A 141 2.02 -26.63 36.52
C LYS A 141 1.22 -27.46 37.51
N GLN A 142 1.87 -28.00 38.54
CA GLN A 142 1.15 -28.57 39.67
C GLN A 142 0.56 -27.44 40.52
N GLY A 143 -0.70 -27.59 40.92
CA GLY A 143 -1.36 -26.68 41.87
C GLY A 143 -0.90 -26.95 43.30
N THR A 144 -1.16 -25.99 44.19
CA THR A 144 -0.81 -26.11 45.61
C THR A 144 -2.05 -26.51 46.42
N LEU A 145 -1.95 -27.59 47.18
CA LEU A 145 -2.95 -28.00 48.18
C LEU A 145 -2.40 -27.70 49.58
N TYR A 146 -3.16 -26.97 50.39
CA TYR A 146 -2.77 -26.62 51.77
C TYR A 146 -3.27 -27.64 52.79
N PHE A 147 -4.48 -28.17 52.61
CA PHE A 147 -5.10 -29.09 53.58
C PHE A 147 -5.30 -30.50 53.02
N ALA A 148 -5.68 -30.63 51.75
CA ALA A 148 -5.98 -31.91 51.09
C ALA A 148 -4.73 -32.64 50.57
N GLY A 149 -3.54 -32.05 50.70
CA GLY A 149 -2.28 -32.61 50.17
C GLY A 149 -1.89 -33.97 50.78
N SER A 150 -2.39 -34.31 51.98
CA SER A 150 -2.19 -35.62 52.60
C SER A 150 -3.18 -36.70 52.14
N ILE A 151 -4.22 -36.32 51.39
CA ILE A 151 -5.33 -37.20 50.98
C ILE A 151 -5.34 -37.39 49.45
N MET A 152 -4.89 -36.38 48.69
CA MET A 152 -4.91 -36.39 47.24
C MET A 152 -3.62 -35.80 46.66
N ALA A 153 -3.20 -36.33 45.51
CA ALA A 153 -2.10 -35.74 44.75
C ALA A 153 -2.50 -34.35 44.21
N PRO A 154 -1.60 -33.36 44.20
CA PRO A 154 -1.91 -32.04 43.67
C PRO A 154 -2.34 -32.09 42.20
N PRO A 155 -3.46 -31.44 41.81
CA PRO A 155 -3.94 -31.46 40.44
C PRO A 155 -3.01 -30.66 39.52
N THR A 156 -3.02 -31.01 38.23
CA THR A 156 -2.31 -30.21 37.21
C THR A 156 -3.20 -29.06 36.75
N LEU A 157 -2.71 -27.84 36.90
CA LEU A 157 -3.32 -26.63 36.37
C LEU A 157 -2.82 -26.40 34.95
N GLY A 158 -3.75 -26.20 34.01
CA GLY A 158 -3.47 -25.90 32.61
C GLY A 158 -4.08 -24.58 32.18
N THR A 159 -3.29 -23.76 31.50
CA THR A 159 -3.69 -22.44 30.98
C THR A 159 -3.14 -22.26 29.58
N THR A 160 -3.96 -21.74 28.67
CA THR A 160 -3.59 -21.53 27.28
C THR A 160 -4.06 -20.16 26.83
N ALA A 161 -3.23 -19.47 26.07
CA ALA A 161 -3.58 -18.21 25.43
C ALA A 161 -3.06 -18.22 23.98
N ILE A 162 -3.79 -17.51 23.12
CA ILE A 162 -3.37 -17.25 21.75
C ILE A 162 -3.32 -15.74 21.60
N ALA A 163 -2.20 -15.23 21.10
CA ALA A 163 -2.10 -13.84 20.72
C ALA A 163 -1.70 -13.74 19.25
N SER A 164 -2.21 -12.71 18.58
CA SER A 164 -1.87 -12.40 17.20
C SER A 164 -1.35 -10.98 17.07
N ALA A 165 -0.36 -10.81 16.21
CA ALA A 165 0.15 -9.52 15.76
C ALA A 165 0.08 -9.51 14.24
N GLN A 166 -0.68 -8.58 13.68
CA GLN A 166 -0.81 -8.41 12.24
C GLN A 166 0.03 -7.21 11.80
N PRO A 167 1.23 -7.45 11.23
CA PRO A 167 2.02 -6.37 10.69
C PRO A 167 1.38 -5.85 9.42
N GLN A 168 1.34 -4.53 9.28
CA GLN A 168 0.72 -3.86 8.14
C GLN A 168 1.59 -2.71 7.67
N ALA A 169 1.60 -2.47 6.37
CA ALA A 169 2.26 -1.32 5.78
C ALA A 169 1.33 -0.62 4.80
N ALA A 170 1.39 0.70 4.81
CA ALA A 170 0.80 1.59 3.83
C ALA A 170 1.87 1.92 2.79
N PHE A 171 1.60 1.60 1.54
CA PHE A 171 2.54 1.82 0.46
C PHE A 171 1.83 2.16 -0.84
N SER A 172 2.55 2.86 -1.71
CA SER A 172 2.07 3.27 -3.01
C SER A 172 3.14 3.06 -4.08
N VAL A 173 2.68 2.83 -5.31
CA VAL A 173 3.48 2.89 -6.52
C VAL A 173 3.00 4.06 -7.36
N GLY A 174 3.91 4.89 -7.86
CA GLY A 174 3.54 6.08 -8.63
C GLY A 174 4.74 6.73 -9.29
N SER A 175 4.62 8.04 -9.53
CA SER A 175 5.66 8.87 -10.15
C SER A 175 6.09 10.03 -9.24
N ARG A 176 7.38 10.35 -9.28
CA ARG A 176 7.93 11.66 -8.90
C ARG A 176 7.93 12.64 -10.08
N LEU A 177 7.65 13.91 -9.82
CA LEU A 177 7.92 14.98 -10.77
C LEU A 177 9.28 15.61 -10.45
N ALA A 178 10.29 15.38 -11.29
CA ALA A 178 11.63 15.96 -11.10
C ALA A 178 11.73 17.44 -11.55
N SER A 179 10.90 17.86 -12.50
CA SER A 179 10.82 19.25 -12.99
C SER A 179 9.37 19.65 -13.19
N LEU A 180 9.07 20.95 -13.15
CA LEU A 180 7.71 21.44 -13.35
C LEU A 180 7.65 22.46 -14.47
N ASN A 181 6.64 22.28 -15.32
CA ASN A 181 6.18 23.32 -16.24
C ASN A 181 4.71 23.61 -15.93
N GLY A 182 4.45 24.74 -15.26
CA GLY A 182 3.10 25.12 -14.83
C GLY A 182 2.12 25.28 -15.99
N GLY A 183 2.60 25.68 -17.18
CA GLY A 183 1.76 25.79 -18.38
C GLY A 183 1.23 24.45 -18.88
N ILE A 184 2.11 23.45 -18.97
CA ILE A 184 1.73 22.08 -19.39
C ILE A 184 0.78 21.45 -18.37
N LEU A 185 1.07 21.60 -17.06
CA LEU A 185 0.23 21.04 -16.00
C LEU A 185 -1.15 21.70 -15.93
N ASN A 186 -1.24 23.02 -16.09
CA ASN A 186 -2.53 23.73 -16.14
C ASN A 186 -3.39 23.25 -17.32
N ALA A 187 -2.79 23.08 -18.50
CA ALA A 187 -3.51 22.60 -19.68
C ALA A 187 -3.96 21.14 -19.51
N LEU A 188 -3.09 20.27 -19.01
CA LEU A 188 -3.39 18.86 -18.78
C LEU A 188 -4.46 18.64 -17.71
N ILE A 189 -4.25 19.20 -16.52
CA ILE A 189 -5.13 18.97 -15.38
C ILE A 189 -6.44 19.73 -15.57
N GLY A 190 -6.40 20.93 -16.16
CA GLY A 190 -7.61 21.64 -16.57
C GLY A 190 -8.48 20.78 -17.48
N SER A 191 -7.86 20.16 -18.51
CA SER A 191 -8.59 19.29 -19.43
C SER A 191 -9.12 18.02 -18.76
N LEU A 192 -8.40 17.41 -17.80
CA LEU A 192 -8.87 16.26 -17.04
C LEU A 192 -10.03 16.61 -16.09
N LEU A 193 -10.01 17.81 -15.50
CA LEU A 193 -11.06 18.31 -14.61
C LEU A 193 -12.28 18.89 -15.37
N GLY A 194 -12.15 19.12 -16.68
CA GLY A 194 -13.18 19.75 -17.51
C GLY A 194 -13.26 21.28 -17.38
N GLY A 195 -12.25 21.93 -16.81
CA GLY A 195 -12.26 23.36 -16.52
C GLY A 195 -10.92 24.05 -16.76
N ASN A 196 -10.89 25.37 -16.54
CA ASN A 196 -9.66 26.14 -16.67
C ASN A 196 -8.99 26.28 -15.30
N ILE A 197 -7.71 25.94 -15.25
CA ILE A 197 -6.88 26.05 -14.05
C ILE A 197 -5.75 27.02 -14.35
N SER A 198 -5.48 27.94 -13.44
CA SER A 198 -4.37 28.87 -13.52
C SER A 198 -3.61 28.82 -12.20
N LEU A 199 -2.84 27.75 -12.01
CA LEU A 199 -1.94 27.59 -10.88
C LEU A 199 -0.53 28.00 -11.27
N SER A 200 0.18 28.62 -10.32
CA SER A 200 1.59 28.94 -10.47
C SER A 200 2.47 27.70 -10.28
N VAL A 201 3.74 27.79 -10.66
CA VAL A 201 4.73 26.74 -10.37
C VAL A 201 4.90 26.52 -8.86
N MET A 202 4.73 27.58 -8.06
CA MET A 202 4.78 27.50 -6.60
C MET A 202 3.60 26.70 -6.04
N ASP A 203 2.39 26.91 -6.58
CA ASP A 203 1.20 26.14 -6.18
C ASP A 203 1.39 24.65 -6.48
N TYR A 204 1.89 24.30 -7.67
CA TYR A 204 2.20 22.90 -8.02
C TYR A 204 3.28 22.29 -7.13
N ASN A 205 4.37 23.01 -6.86
CA ASN A 205 5.40 22.56 -5.92
C ASN A 205 4.82 22.29 -4.54
N SER A 206 3.89 23.13 -4.08
CA SER A 206 3.21 22.94 -2.80
C SER A 206 2.30 21.69 -2.82
N LEU A 207 1.58 21.43 -3.91
CA LEU A 207 0.71 20.26 -4.07
C LEU A 207 1.48 18.94 -4.15
N ILE A 208 2.61 18.93 -4.86
CA ILE A 208 3.45 17.75 -5.03
C ILE A 208 4.14 17.40 -3.71
N SER A 209 4.61 18.42 -2.99
CA SER A 209 5.26 18.27 -1.68
C SER A 209 4.26 18.03 -0.55
N ALA A 210 2.97 18.31 -0.78
CA ALA A 210 1.93 18.10 0.20
C ALA A 210 1.53 16.63 0.27
N ASP A 211 1.61 16.08 1.48
CA ASP A 211 1.01 14.80 1.80
C ASP A 211 -0.32 14.99 2.52
N VAL A 212 -1.27 14.15 2.16
CA VAL A 212 -2.59 14.07 2.79
C VAL A 212 -2.65 12.79 3.61
N ASP A 213 -3.01 12.91 4.89
CA ASP A 213 -3.38 11.75 5.70
C ASP A 213 -4.70 11.19 5.17
N VAL A 214 -4.64 10.00 4.59
CA VAL A 214 -5.74 9.35 3.87
C VAL A 214 -6.91 9.04 4.81
N LEU A 215 -6.64 8.69 6.07
CA LEU A 215 -7.71 8.45 7.06
C LEU A 215 -8.48 9.75 7.35
N SER A 216 -7.77 10.84 7.63
CA SER A 216 -8.36 12.16 7.83
C SER A 216 -9.08 12.66 6.56
N PHE A 217 -8.56 12.34 5.37
CA PHE A 217 -9.24 12.61 4.11
C PHE A 217 -10.59 11.87 4.02
N VAL A 218 -10.64 10.58 4.36
CA VAL A 218 -11.89 9.81 4.34
C VAL A 218 -12.88 10.35 5.37
N ASP A 219 -12.41 10.82 6.54
CA ASP A 219 -13.26 11.53 7.52
C ASP A 219 -13.88 12.80 6.90
N GLN A 220 -13.09 13.65 6.23
CA GLN A 220 -13.58 14.85 5.56
C GLN A 220 -14.53 14.52 4.39
N LEU A 221 -14.28 13.40 3.71
CA LEU A 221 -15.13 12.94 2.62
C LEU A 221 -16.48 12.43 3.13
N ALA A 222 -16.51 11.74 4.28
CA ALA A 222 -17.75 11.35 4.94
C ALA A 222 -18.63 12.57 5.27
N VAL A 223 -18.01 13.66 5.75
CA VAL A 223 -18.70 14.95 5.99
C VAL A 223 -19.27 15.52 4.68
N GLN A 224 -18.48 15.54 3.60
CA GLN A 224 -18.94 16.00 2.29
C GLN A 224 -20.09 15.16 1.72
N LEU A 225 -20.07 13.85 1.96
CA LEU A 225 -21.11 12.91 1.51
C LEU A 225 -22.29 12.80 2.50
N ARG A 226 -22.24 13.50 3.65
CA ARG A 226 -23.23 13.46 4.73
C ARG A 226 -23.47 12.05 5.29
N LEU A 227 -22.40 11.27 5.43
CA LEU A 227 -22.41 9.94 6.03
C LEU A 227 -22.10 10.04 7.53
N THR A 228 -22.88 9.36 8.38
CA THR A 228 -22.72 9.40 9.85
C THR A 228 -22.72 7.99 10.42
N GLY A 229 -21.84 7.72 11.39
CA GLY A 229 -21.79 6.42 12.09
C GLY A 229 -21.32 5.25 11.22
N VAL A 230 -20.53 5.54 10.18
CA VAL A 230 -20.03 4.55 9.22
C VAL A 230 -18.56 4.21 9.48
N SER A 231 -18.06 3.13 8.88
CA SER A 231 -16.63 2.78 8.83
C SER A 231 -15.91 3.45 7.66
N TYR A 232 -14.57 3.41 7.64
CA TYR A 232 -13.82 3.87 6.46
C TYR A 232 -14.20 3.08 5.19
N SER A 233 -14.43 1.77 5.29
CA SER A 233 -14.84 0.93 4.17
C SER A 233 -16.20 1.32 3.59
N ASP A 234 -17.14 1.74 4.43
CA ASP A 234 -18.46 2.20 3.97
C ASP A 234 -18.36 3.51 3.16
N VAL A 235 -17.44 4.39 3.56
CA VAL A 235 -17.15 5.62 2.79
C VAL A 235 -16.45 5.27 1.48
N LEU A 236 -15.47 4.35 1.49
CA LEU A 236 -14.77 3.92 0.27
C LEU A 236 -15.66 3.13 -0.70
N ALA A 237 -16.73 2.50 -0.22
CA ALA A 237 -17.75 1.87 -1.07
C ALA A 237 -18.65 2.91 -1.79
N SER A 238 -18.63 4.17 -1.35
CA SER A 238 -19.37 5.25 -1.97
C SER A 238 -18.67 5.80 -3.21
N LYS A 239 -19.37 6.68 -3.93
CA LYS A 239 -18.83 7.38 -5.10
C LYS A 239 -18.76 8.88 -4.84
N ALA A 240 -17.68 9.53 -5.27
CA ALA A 240 -17.50 10.98 -5.15
C ALA A 240 -17.06 11.60 -6.48
N THR A 241 -17.30 12.89 -6.64
CA THR A 241 -16.78 13.69 -7.76
C THR A 241 -15.37 14.19 -7.45
N VAL A 242 -14.60 14.57 -8.48
CA VAL A 242 -13.25 15.12 -8.29
C VAL A 242 -13.27 16.41 -7.45
N GLY A 243 -14.27 17.26 -7.64
CA GLY A 243 -14.46 18.47 -6.82
C GLY A 243 -14.70 18.15 -5.33
N GLN A 244 -15.47 17.10 -5.03
CA GLN A 244 -15.67 16.64 -3.65
C GLN A 244 -14.38 16.06 -3.05
N ILE A 245 -13.62 15.29 -3.82
CA ILE A 245 -12.33 14.73 -3.39
C ILE A 245 -11.34 15.86 -3.09
N ALA A 246 -11.16 16.81 -4.03
CA ALA A 246 -10.29 17.97 -3.84
C ALA A 246 -10.71 18.83 -2.63
N THR A 247 -12.01 19.02 -2.43
CA THR A 247 -12.54 19.75 -1.26
C THR A 247 -12.27 19.00 0.04
N ALA A 248 -12.47 17.69 0.08
CA ALA A 248 -12.18 16.87 1.25
C ALA A 248 -10.67 16.93 1.60
N MET A 249 -9.80 16.81 0.61
CA MET A 249 -8.34 16.95 0.79
C MET A 249 -7.95 18.34 1.30
N ALA A 250 -8.56 19.42 0.78
CA ALA A 250 -8.28 20.78 1.22
C ALA A 250 -8.68 21.05 2.68
N ASN A 251 -9.57 20.23 3.24
CA ASN A 251 -10.03 20.31 4.63
C ASN A 251 -9.28 19.37 5.58
N VAL A 252 -8.30 18.61 5.08
CA VAL A 252 -7.47 17.75 5.94
C VAL A 252 -6.59 18.62 6.86
N PRO A 253 -6.57 18.33 8.18
CA PRO A 253 -5.72 19.06 9.12
C PRO A 253 -4.23 18.93 8.80
N GLY A 254 -3.46 20.01 9.02
CA GLY A 254 -2.00 20.01 8.86
C GLY A 254 -1.51 20.27 7.44
N LEU A 255 -2.41 20.43 6.46
CA LEU A 255 -2.05 20.81 5.10
C LEU A 255 -1.56 22.28 5.03
N ASP A 256 -0.50 22.53 4.26
CA ASP A 256 0.01 23.89 4.03
C ASP A 256 -1.07 24.79 3.38
N ARG A 257 -1.03 26.09 3.71
CA ARG A 257 -2.00 27.07 3.23
C ARG A 257 -2.00 27.19 1.69
N THR A 258 -0.83 27.10 1.06
CA THR A 258 -0.68 27.20 -0.40
C THR A 258 -1.31 25.99 -1.08
N ALA A 259 -0.98 24.78 -0.60
CA ALA A 259 -1.56 23.55 -1.10
C ALA A 259 -3.09 23.51 -0.92
N LYS A 260 -3.59 24.00 0.23
CA LYS A 260 -5.03 24.14 0.48
C LYS A 260 -5.71 25.06 -0.52
N ILE A 261 -5.15 26.24 -0.79
CA ILE A 261 -5.72 27.20 -1.76
C ILE A 261 -5.71 26.59 -3.16
N ALA A 262 -4.62 25.92 -3.54
CA ALA A 262 -4.51 25.25 -4.83
C ALA A 262 -5.56 24.14 -5.00
N LEU A 263 -5.76 23.28 -3.98
CA LEU A 263 -6.83 22.27 -3.98
C LEU A 263 -8.23 22.89 -4.06
N GLN A 264 -8.48 24.01 -3.37
CA GLN A 264 -9.76 24.72 -3.45
C GLN A 264 -9.99 25.31 -4.85
N ALA A 265 -8.96 25.89 -5.47
CA ALA A 265 -9.03 26.37 -6.84
C ALA A 265 -9.36 25.22 -7.80
N MET A 266 -8.69 24.07 -7.68
CA MET A 266 -8.95 22.88 -8.49
C MET A 266 -10.35 22.31 -8.25
N ALA A 267 -10.82 22.29 -7.00
CA ALA A 267 -12.18 21.88 -6.66
C ALA A 267 -13.23 22.80 -7.33
N SER A 268 -12.98 24.11 -7.35
CA SER A 268 -13.88 25.08 -7.97
C SER A 268 -13.86 25.04 -9.50
N SER A 269 -12.71 24.69 -10.10
CA SER A 269 -12.56 24.52 -11.55
C SER A 269 -13.05 23.16 -12.06
N ALA A 270 -13.23 22.17 -11.18
CA ALA A 270 -13.74 20.85 -11.55
C ALA A 270 -15.23 20.92 -11.91
N THR A 271 -15.51 21.02 -13.21
CA THR A 271 -16.89 20.99 -13.75
C THR A 271 -17.36 19.57 -14.00
N ASN A 272 -16.44 18.60 -14.06
CA ASN A 272 -16.78 17.20 -14.26
C ASN A 272 -17.54 16.62 -13.05
N THR A 273 -18.79 16.20 -13.29
CA THR A 273 -19.68 15.62 -12.28
C THR A 273 -19.65 14.10 -12.23
N VAL A 274 -18.73 13.44 -12.96
CA VAL A 274 -18.59 11.98 -12.94
C VAL A 274 -18.25 11.52 -11.52
N LYS A 275 -19.03 10.56 -11.04
CA LYS A 275 -18.86 9.95 -9.72
C LYS A 275 -18.00 8.70 -9.84
N ILE A 276 -16.82 8.74 -9.24
CA ILE A 276 -15.86 7.63 -9.22
C ILE A 276 -15.98 6.79 -7.96
N PRO A 277 -15.90 5.45 -8.06
CA PRO A 277 -15.84 4.57 -6.90
C PRO A 277 -14.56 4.83 -6.12
N LEU A 278 -14.67 5.11 -4.83
CA LEU A 278 -13.51 5.47 -4.02
C LEU A 278 -12.60 4.27 -3.73
N SER A 279 -13.15 3.05 -3.77
CA SER A 279 -12.41 1.80 -3.63
C SER A 279 -11.37 1.55 -4.73
N THR A 280 -11.45 2.24 -5.88
CA THR A 280 -10.41 2.16 -6.93
C THR A 280 -9.32 3.21 -6.75
N LEU A 281 -9.52 4.20 -5.87
CA LEU A 281 -8.55 5.25 -5.59
C LEU A 281 -7.60 4.84 -4.45
N VAL A 282 -8.14 4.22 -3.40
CA VAL A 282 -7.41 3.82 -2.18
C VAL A 282 -7.98 2.51 -1.66
N ASP A 283 -7.10 1.60 -1.23
CA ASP A 283 -7.46 0.44 -0.41
C ASP A 283 -6.88 0.56 1.00
N LEU A 284 -7.74 0.61 2.02
CA LEU A 284 -7.32 0.67 3.43
C LEU A 284 -7.20 -0.71 4.08
N GLY A 285 -7.46 -1.79 3.34
CA GLY A 285 -7.43 -3.16 3.83
C GLY A 285 -8.22 -3.31 5.12
N SER A 286 -7.62 -3.97 6.13
CA SER A 286 -8.28 -4.16 7.43
C SER A 286 -8.52 -2.87 8.22
N VAL A 287 -7.76 -1.80 7.97
CA VAL A 287 -7.97 -0.47 8.57
C VAL A 287 -9.30 0.12 8.12
N GLY A 288 -9.79 -0.29 6.94
CA GLY A 288 -11.11 0.05 6.42
C GLY A 288 -12.26 -0.26 7.41
N SER A 289 -12.13 -1.34 8.20
CA SER A 289 -13.16 -1.77 9.15
C SER A 289 -13.28 -0.88 10.40
N LEU A 290 -12.33 0.02 10.62
CA LEU A 290 -12.36 0.93 11.76
C LEU A 290 -13.44 1.99 11.57
N GLY A 291 -14.04 2.41 12.68
CA GLY A 291 -14.92 3.58 12.70
C GLY A 291 -14.15 4.85 12.36
N LEU A 292 -14.84 5.82 11.73
CA LEU A 292 -14.26 7.12 11.40
C LEU A 292 -13.61 7.79 12.62
N GLY A 293 -12.48 8.48 12.40
CA GLY A 293 -11.66 9.09 13.45
C GLY A 293 -10.80 8.13 14.29
N GLN A 294 -10.90 6.81 14.09
CA GLN A 294 -9.98 5.85 14.71
C GLN A 294 -8.69 5.75 13.88
N LYS A 295 -7.52 5.86 14.52
CA LYS A 295 -6.22 5.71 13.86
C LYS A 295 -5.34 4.70 14.60
N PRO A 296 -4.86 3.62 13.94
CA PRO A 296 -3.91 2.71 14.54
C PRO A 296 -2.58 3.43 14.84
N ALA A 297 -2.06 3.26 16.06
CA ALA A 297 -0.78 3.83 16.44
C ALA A 297 0.35 3.29 15.55
N GLY A 298 1.17 4.20 15.01
CA GLY A 298 2.32 3.89 14.16
C GLY A 298 2.00 3.62 12.69
N LEU A 299 0.72 3.49 12.30
CA LEU A 299 0.32 3.30 10.91
C LEU A 299 -0.20 4.63 10.33
N SER A 300 0.72 5.42 9.77
CA SER A 300 0.35 6.56 8.94
C SER A 300 0.00 6.08 7.54
N VAL A 301 -1.06 6.64 6.95
CA VAL A 301 -1.44 6.37 5.57
C VAL A 301 -1.40 7.71 4.87
N ASP A 302 -0.24 8.08 4.36
CA ASP A 302 -0.07 9.32 3.62
C ASP A 302 -0.09 9.06 2.11
N ALA A 303 -0.60 10.03 1.37
CA ALA A 303 -0.60 10.04 -0.08
C ALA A 303 -0.25 11.45 -0.58
N SER A 304 0.49 11.56 -1.69
CA SER A 304 0.72 12.87 -2.31
C SER A 304 -0.61 13.47 -2.75
N ALA A 305 -0.87 14.72 -2.37
CA ALA A 305 -2.09 15.42 -2.74
C ALA A 305 -2.26 15.47 -4.25
N PHE A 306 -1.16 15.80 -4.95
CA PHE A 306 -1.13 15.84 -6.39
C PHE A 306 -1.48 14.48 -7.02
N SER A 307 -0.85 13.38 -6.56
CA SER A 307 -1.12 12.03 -7.09
C SER A 307 -2.56 11.56 -6.83
N MET A 308 -3.13 11.86 -5.65
CA MET A 308 -4.53 11.55 -5.37
C MET A 308 -5.47 12.27 -6.33
N LEU A 309 -5.20 13.55 -6.58
CA LEU A 309 -6.04 14.36 -7.44
C LEU A 309 -5.94 13.94 -8.91
N THR A 310 -4.73 13.66 -9.41
CA THR A 310 -4.54 13.21 -10.79
C THR A 310 -5.10 11.81 -11.01
N ALA A 311 -4.96 10.90 -10.03
CA ALA A 311 -5.62 9.59 -10.06
C ALA A 311 -7.16 9.72 -10.05
N ALA A 312 -7.72 10.60 -9.21
CA ALA A 312 -9.15 10.87 -9.19
C ALA A 312 -9.64 11.47 -10.52
N ALA A 313 -8.90 12.42 -11.09
CA ALA A 313 -9.24 13.04 -12.37
C ALA A 313 -9.16 12.04 -13.53
N ALA A 314 -8.14 11.18 -13.53
CA ALA A 314 -7.98 10.10 -14.49
C ALA A 314 -9.16 9.11 -14.44
N LEU A 315 -9.53 8.65 -13.24
CA LEU A 315 -10.68 7.77 -13.04
C LEU A 315 -12.00 8.44 -13.45
N ALA A 316 -12.17 9.74 -13.16
CA ALA A 316 -13.38 10.48 -13.51
C ALA A 316 -13.47 10.78 -15.01
N ASN A 317 -12.35 10.71 -15.72
CA ASN A 317 -12.32 10.79 -17.16
C ASN A 317 -12.72 9.45 -17.82
N GLY A 318 -12.78 8.34 -17.05
CA GLY A 318 -13.54 7.11 -17.27
C GLY A 318 -13.15 6.24 -18.47
N THR A 319 -13.17 6.82 -19.67
CA THR A 319 -12.88 6.18 -20.97
C THR A 319 -12.39 7.20 -22.02
N ASN A 320 -12.23 8.47 -21.66
CA ASN A 320 -12.03 9.53 -22.63
C ASN A 320 -10.56 9.79 -22.95
N GLN A 321 -10.33 10.08 -24.23
CA GLN A 321 -9.09 10.63 -24.73
C GLN A 321 -9.06 12.11 -24.38
N VAL A 322 -8.02 12.53 -23.66
CA VAL A 322 -7.76 13.95 -23.42
C VAL A 322 -6.90 14.46 -24.55
N ALA A 323 -7.44 15.32 -25.40
CA ALA A 323 -6.68 16.02 -26.43
C ALA A 323 -6.36 17.44 -25.95
N VAL A 324 -5.10 17.71 -25.68
CA VAL A 324 -4.56 19.01 -25.28
C VAL A 324 -3.79 19.60 -26.45
N ASN A 325 -4.20 20.78 -26.92
CA ASN A 325 -3.40 21.56 -27.83
C ASN A 325 -2.46 22.46 -27.02
N LEU A 326 -1.16 22.16 -27.05
CA LEU A 326 -0.13 22.91 -26.35
C LEU A 326 0.41 24.07 -27.22
N GLY A 327 -0.01 24.20 -28.48
CA GLY A 327 0.37 25.27 -29.38
C GLY A 327 1.89 25.42 -29.53
N ALA A 328 2.36 26.67 -29.59
CA ALA A 328 3.79 27.03 -29.59
C ALA A 328 4.35 27.29 -28.17
N THR A 329 3.71 26.73 -27.12
CA THR A 329 4.12 26.94 -25.72
C THR A 329 5.48 26.30 -25.42
N ILE A 330 5.95 25.40 -26.28
CA ILE A 330 7.23 24.70 -26.14
C ILE A 330 8.26 25.35 -27.07
N PRO A 331 9.33 25.97 -26.53
CA PRO A 331 10.40 26.55 -27.33
C PRO A 331 10.99 25.52 -28.30
N GLY A 332 11.11 25.89 -29.58
CA GLY A 332 11.65 25.03 -30.64
C GLY A 332 10.61 24.21 -31.40
N LEU A 333 9.34 24.19 -30.99
CA LEU A 333 8.23 23.54 -31.69
C LEU A 333 7.25 24.59 -32.24
N THR A 334 6.75 24.38 -33.45
CA THR A 334 5.78 25.29 -34.10
C THR A 334 4.34 24.94 -33.79
N SER A 335 4.05 23.65 -33.62
CA SER A 335 2.79 23.17 -33.08
C SER A 335 3.00 21.91 -32.26
N THR A 336 2.17 21.71 -31.24
CA THR A 336 2.21 20.51 -30.40
C THR A 336 0.80 20.12 -29.97
N THR A 337 0.37 18.93 -30.40
CA THR A 337 -0.91 18.32 -29.98
C THR A 337 -0.61 17.06 -29.19
N LEU A 338 -1.23 16.94 -28.02
CA LEU A 338 -1.03 15.83 -27.10
C LEU A 338 -2.38 15.13 -26.87
N ALA A 339 -2.48 13.86 -27.23
CA ALA A 339 -3.62 13.02 -26.88
C ALA A 339 -3.20 12.00 -25.82
N ILE A 340 -4.01 11.83 -24.78
CA ILE A 340 -3.75 10.93 -23.66
C ILE A 340 -4.97 10.05 -23.45
N ALA A 341 -4.75 8.76 -23.32
CA ALA A 341 -5.75 7.82 -22.83
C ALA A 341 -5.19 7.13 -21.58
N ILE A 342 -6.03 6.97 -20.57
CA ILE A 342 -5.67 6.31 -19.31
C ILE A 342 -6.58 5.09 -19.20
N GLY A 343 -5.96 3.92 -19.12
CA GLY A 343 -6.65 2.65 -18.95
C GLY A 343 -7.04 2.44 -17.49
N GLU A 344 -8.04 1.58 -17.26
CA GLU A 344 -8.39 1.20 -15.90
C GLU A 344 -7.24 0.41 -15.26
N PRO A 345 -6.89 0.67 -13.99
CA PRO A 345 -6.05 -0.26 -13.24
C PRO A 345 -6.74 -1.63 -13.17
N MET A 346 -5.97 -2.71 -13.09
CA MET A 346 -6.58 -4.04 -12.96
C MET A 346 -7.57 -4.08 -11.80
N GLN A 347 -8.69 -4.81 -11.99
CA GLN A 347 -9.75 -4.96 -11.01
C GLN A 347 -9.18 -5.20 -9.60
N ASN A 348 -9.37 -4.22 -8.71
CA ASN A 348 -8.97 -4.25 -7.28
C ASN A 348 -7.46 -4.07 -6.97
N SER A 349 -6.68 -3.37 -7.80
CA SER A 349 -5.31 -2.96 -7.42
C SER A 349 -5.15 -1.45 -7.56
N PRO A 350 -5.47 -0.66 -6.50
CA PRO A 350 -5.21 0.77 -6.50
C PRO A 350 -3.71 1.06 -6.51
N TRP A 351 -3.36 2.31 -6.74
CA TRP A 351 -1.98 2.79 -6.69
C TRP A 351 -1.46 2.93 -5.25
N LEU A 352 -2.35 2.96 -4.25
CA LEU A 352 -2.05 3.04 -2.82
C LEU A 352 -2.90 2.03 -2.04
N ALA A 353 -2.24 1.22 -1.21
CA ALA A 353 -2.91 0.23 -0.37
C ALA A 353 -2.30 0.13 1.04
N VAL A 354 -3.10 -0.35 1.98
CA VAL A 354 -2.70 -0.77 3.32
C VAL A 354 -2.97 -2.25 3.47
N GLY A 355 -1.95 -3.05 3.81
CA GLY A 355 -2.16 -4.48 3.97
C GLY A 355 -0.99 -5.25 4.57
N GLU A 356 -1.17 -6.57 4.64
CA GLU A 356 -0.17 -7.54 5.08
C GLU A 356 0.74 -7.96 3.90
N SER A 357 1.77 -8.76 4.18
CA SER A 357 2.55 -9.43 3.13
C SER A 357 1.64 -10.14 2.11
N GLY A 358 1.91 -9.93 0.83
CA GLY A 358 1.11 -10.39 -0.30
C GLY A 358 0.28 -9.30 -0.98
N THR A 359 0.09 -8.14 -0.34
CA THR A 359 -0.64 -7.00 -0.92
C THR A 359 0.08 -6.47 -2.17
N VAL A 360 -0.68 -6.13 -3.21
CA VAL A 360 -0.17 -5.65 -4.51
C VAL A 360 -0.84 -4.35 -4.89
N VAL A 361 -0.05 -3.35 -5.26
CA VAL A 361 -0.50 -2.10 -5.87
C VAL A 361 0.02 -2.01 -7.30
N ARG A 362 -0.79 -1.39 -8.16
CA ARG A 362 -0.47 -1.21 -9.59
C ARG A 362 -0.83 0.19 -10.04
N THR A 363 -0.04 0.70 -10.98
CA THR A 363 -0.39 1.93 -11.69
C THR A 363 -1.35 1.64 -12.86
N ALA A 364 -2.02 2.69 -13.34
CA ALA A 364 -2.85 2.63 -14.53
C ALA A 364 -2.00 2.51 -15.80
N GLN A 365 -2.54 1.84 -16.83
CA GLN A 365 -1.94 1.87 -18.16
C GLN A 365 -2.17 3.25 -18.79
N THR A 366 -1.21 3.74 -19.55
CA THR A 366 -1.31 5.06 -20.20
C THR A 366 -0.83 4.99 -21.62
N ARG A 367 -1.62 5.56 -22.54
CA ARG A 367 -1.23 5.80 -23.92
C ARG A 367 -1.13 7.30 -24.16
N ILE A 368 -0.03 7.71 -24.78
CA ILE A 368 0.23 9.08 -25.19
C ILE A 368 0.47 9.09 -26.69
N LYS A 369 -0.15 10.04 -27.38
CA LYS A 369 0.15 10.41 -28.75
C LYS A 369 0.52 11.89 -28.78
N LEU A 370 1.78 12.17 -29.04
CA LEU A 370 2.34 13.49 -29.16
C LEU A 370 2.65 13.76 -30.64
N ASN A 371 1.96 14.73 -31.23
CA ASN A 371 2.27 15.23 -32.56
C ASN A 371 2.93 16.60 -32.42
N ALA A 372 4.24 16.66 -32.70
CA ALA A 372 4.99 17.90 -32.70
C ALA A 372 5.46 18.24 -34.12
N SER A 373 5.44 19.52 -34.49
CA SER A 373 5.99 20.01 -35.76
C SER A 373 7.08 21.05 -35.52
N VAL A 374 8.07 21.08 -36.40
CA VAL A 374 9.12 22.10 -36.45
C VAL A 374 9.19 22.63 -37.87
N THR A 375 8.95 23.92 -38.05
CA THR A 375 9.16 24.58 -39.34
C THR A 375 10.62 25.00 -39.43
N VAL A 376 11.29 24.57 -40.49
CA VAL A 376 12.69 24.90 -40.74
C VAL A 376 12.72 26.05 -41.74
N GLY A 377 13.28 27.19 -41.34
CA GLY A 377 13.46 28.30 -42.25
C GLY A 377 14.46 27.94 -43.34
N ASN A 378 13.99 27.56 -44.53
CA ASN A 378 14.77 27.29 -45.76
C ASN A 378 16.18 26.73 -45.51
N SER A 379 16.29 25.57 -44.87
CA SER A 379 17.57 24.87 -44.77
C SER A 379 17.91 24.25 -46.12
N ASN A 380 18.74 24.94 -46.90
CA ASN A 380 19.32 24.42 -48.13
C ASN A 380 20.29 23.29 -47.76
N LEU A 381 19.93 22.05 -48.09
CA LEU A 381 20.71 20.84 -47.83
C LEU A 381 21.73 20.56 -48.96
N GLY A 382 21.86 21.47 -49.93
CA GLY A 382 22.67 21.30 -51.13
C GLY A 382 21.90 20.63 -52.27
N GLY A 383 22.41 20.72 -53.50
CA GLY A 383 21.83 20.05 -54.67
C GLY A 383 20.41 20.50 -55.08
N GLY A 384 19.94 21.65 -54.60
CA GLY A 384 18.58 22.14 -54.85
C GLY A 384 17.51 21.56 -53.92
N ILE A 385 17.92 20.92 -52.82
CA ILE A 385 17.05 20.29 -51.82
C ILE A 385 16.85 21.27 -50.66
N ASN A 386 15.60 21.63 -50.32
CA ASN A 386 15.30 22.39 -49.10
C ASN A 386 14.35 21.62 -48.18
N LEU A 387 14.70 21.55 -46.90
CA LEU A 387 13.83 21.02 -45.84
C LEU A 387 12.89 22.13 -45.36
N LEU A 388 11.58 21.91 -45.46
CA LEU A 388 10.54 22.88 -45.15
C LEU A 388 9.97 22.71 -43.74
N ALA A 389 9.65 21.47 -43.38
CA ALA A 389 9.08 21.12 -42.09
C ALA A 389 9.50 19.71 -41.67
N VAL A 390 9.50 19.47 -40.36
CA VAL A 390 9.70 18.15 -39.76
C VAL A 390 8.60 17.90 -38.75
N ASN A 391 7.98 16.73 -38.85
CA ASN A 391 6.91 16.27 -37.99
C ASN A 391 7.41 15.08 -37.16
N LEU A 392 7.00 15.05 -35.91
CA LEU A 392 7.37 14.04 -34.92
C LEU A 392 6.09 13.46 -34.29
N PRO A 393 5.45 12.46 -34.92
CA PRO A 393 4.31 11.74 -34.36
C PRO A 393 4.79 10.62 -33.44
N LEU A 394 4.95 10.96 -32.16
CA LEU A 394 5.43 10.08 -31.11
C LEU A 394 4.25 9.42 -30.38
N ASN A 395 4.18 8.10 -30.43
CA ASN A 395 3.22 7.31 -29.67
C ASN A 395 3.97 6.57 -28.56
N ILE A 396 3.47 6.62 -27.33
CA ILE A 396 4.07 5.96 -26.18
C ILE A 396 2.95 5.22 -25.46
N GLU A 397 3.10 3.92 -25.32
CA GLU A 397 2.27 3.07 -24.48
C GLU A 397 3.10 2.62 -23.28
N VAL A 398 2.61 2.96 -22.09
CA VAL A 398 3.19 2.53 -20.83
C VAL A 398 2.21 1.60 -20.14
N ALA A 399 2.67 0.38 -19.88
CA ALA A 399 1.93 -0.61 -19.12
C ALA A 399 2.03 -0.33 -17.61
N TYR A 400 1.37 -1.18 -16.81
CA TYR A 400 1.38 -1.04 -15.36
C TYR A 400 2.76 -1.32 -14.76
N ALA A 401 3.22 -0.43 -13.87
CA ALA A 401 4.21 -0.77 -12.85
C ALA A 401 3.50 -1.47 -11.67
N GLU A 402 4.18 -2.46 -11.07
CA GLU A 402 3.70 -3.23 -9.93
C GLU A 402 4.62 -3.06 -8.72
N ALA A 403 4.03 -2.96 -7.53
CA ALA A 403 4.74 -3.12 -6.28
C ALA A 403 4.00 -4.12 -5.39
N LYS A 404 4.72 -5.14 -4.91
CA LYS A 404 4.20 -6.19 -4.03
C LYS A 404 4.90 -6.13 -2.68
N LEU A 405 4.12 -5.98 -1.63
CA LEU A 405 4.60 -6.10 -0.26
C LEU A 405 5.00 -7.56 0.00
N THR A 406 6.30 -7.82 0.18
CA THR A 406 6.82 -9.18 0.35
C THR A 406 7.02 -9.54 1.81
N ASP A 407 7.40 -8.58 2.66
CA ASP A 407 7.69 -8.87 4.06
C ASP A 407 7.60 -7.62 4.94
N ILE A 408 7.23 -7.82 6.21
CA ILE A 408 7.29 -6.81 7.26
C ILE A 408 7.89 -7.46 8.50
N THR A 409 9.05 -6.97 8.93
CA THR A 409 9.78 -7.53 10.08
C THR A 409 10.06 -6.48 11.13
N CYS A 410 10.04 -6.89 12.40
CA CYS A 410 10.34 -6.04 13.55
C CYS A 410 11.32 -6.74 14.50
N PRO A 411 12.62 -6.82 14.15
CA PRO A 411 13.58 -7.68 14.85
C PRO A 411 13.75 -7.38 16.34
N THR A 412 13.71 -6.11 16.74
CA THR A 412 13.90 -5.65 18.13
C THR A 412 12.74 -4.79 18.63
N GLY A 413 11.57 -4.86 17.98
CA GLY A 413 10.37 -4.11 18.32
C GLY A 413 10.00 -3.01 17.31
N PRO A 414 9.01 -2.15 17.63
CA PRO A 414 8.40 -1.22 16.67
C PRO A 414 9.37 -0.23 16.00
N SER A 415 10.42 0.22 16.69
CA SER A 415 11.42 1.14 16.16
C SER A 415 12.39 0.52 15.16
N SER A 416 12.41 -0.82 15.05
CA SER A 416 13.29 -1.59 14.16
C SER A 416 12.59 -2.11 12.91
N ILE A 417 11.39 -1.60 12.63
CA ILE A 417 10.57 -2.08 11.53
C ILE A 417 11.29 -1.98 10.19
N LYS A 418 11.17 -3.05 9.40
CA LYS A 418 11.66 -3.14 8.02
C LYS A 418 10.54 -3.64 7.13
N VAL A 419 10.30 -2.94 6.03
CA VAL A 419 9.30 -3.30 5.03
C VAL A 419 10.02 -3.64 3.73
N SER A 420 9.74 -4.81 3.18
CA SER A 420 10.29 -5.24 1.89
C SER A 420 9.20 -5.21 0.84
N ILE A 421 9.50 -4.57 -0.30
CA ILE A 421 8.61 -4.46 -1.45
C ILE A 421 9.35 -4.96 -2.67
N ALA A 422 8.81 -5.97 -3.36
CA ALA A 422 9.23 -6.33 -4.70
C ALA A 422 8.58 -5.38 -5.69
N ALA A 423 9.37 -4.52 -6.32
CA ALA A 423 8.90 -3.56 -7.31
C ALA A 423 9.32 -3.99 -8.71
N GLN A 424 8.37 -4.00 -9.63
CA GLN A 424 8.58 -4.30 -11.04
C GLN A 424 8.12 -3.09 -11.85
N PRO A 425 9.04 -2.40 -12.54
CA PRO A 425 8.65 -1.27 -13.36
C PRO A 425 7.79 -1.69 -14.55
N GLY A 426 7.02 -0.73 -15.08
CA GLY A 426 6.11 -0.96 -16.20
C GLY A 426 6.85 -1.08 -17.53
N VAL A 427 6.31 -1.94 -18.40
CA VAL A 427 6.75 -2.10 -19.79
C VAL A 427 6.43 -0.82 -20.55
N VAL A 428 7.34 -0.44 -21.45
CA VAL A 428 7.16 0.71 -22.34
C VAL A 428 7.31 0.24 -23.76
N GLU A 429 6.42 0.72 -24.60
CA GLU A 429 6.54 0.65 -26.05
C GLU A 429 6.37 2.06 -26.62
N ALA A 430 7.29 2.48 -27.48
CA ALA A 430 7.24 3.78 -28.12
C ALA A 430 7.46 3.64 -29.62
N HIS A 431 6.72 4.40 -30.39
CA HIS A 431 6.73 4.38 -31.85
C HIS A 431 6.78 5.80 -32.38
N LEU A 432 7.73 6.08 -33.27
CA LEU A 432 7.68 7.26 -34.11
C LEU A 432 6.99 6.86 -35.42
N ALA A 433 5.67 7.00 -35.49
CA ALA A 433 4.84 6.48 -36.58
C ALA A 433 3.42 7.06 -36.53
N ASP A 434 2.67 6.91 -37.61
CA ASP A 434 1.24 7.22 -37.60
C ASP A 434 0.48 6.06 -36.97
N SER A 435 -0.44 6.39 -36.08
CA SER A 435 -1.34 5.44 -35.42
C SER A 435 -2.78 5.67 -35.84
N ASN A 436 -3.52 4.59 -36.09
CA ASN A 436 -4.96 4.69 -36.33
C ASN A 436 -5.64 5.28 -35.09
N THR A 437 -6.40 6.37 -35.28
CA THR A 437 -7.11 7.06 -34.20
C THR A 437 -8.33 6.28 -33.70
N SER A 438 -8.86 5.34 -34.48
CA SER A 438 -9.95 4.48 -34.05
C SER A 438 -9.46 3.49 -32.99
N GLY A 439 -9.94 3.64 -31.75
CA GLY A 439 -9.59 2.73 -30.65
C GLY A 439 -8.32 3.12 -29.87
N PHE A 440 -7.82 4.36 -29.95
CA PHE A 440 -6.68 4.82 -29.14
C PHE A 440 -6.88 4.56 -27.63
N ALA A 441 -8.09 4.83 -27.12
CA ALA A 441 -8.47 4.53 -25.73
C ALA A 441 -8.93 3.08 -25.47
N ASP A 442 -8.96 2.21 -26.48
CA ASP A 442 -9.32 0.79 -26.32
C ASP A 442 -8.06 -0.02 -25.99
N PHE A 443 -7.78 -0.19 -24.70
CA PHE A 443 -6.63 -0.96 -24.20
C PHE A 443 -6.80 -2.48 -24.41
N THR A 444 -7.95 -2.96 -24.88
CA THR A 444 -8.16 -4.39 -25.19
C THR A 444 -7.57 -4.80 -26.53
N LYS A 445 -7.18 -3.82 -27.35
CA LYS A 445 -6.61 -4.04 -28.69
C LYS A 445 -5.22 -3.41 -28.80
N PRO A 446 -4.28 -4.09 -29.47
CA PRO A 446 -2.99 -3.48 -29.81
C PRO A 446 -3.20 -2.34 -30.82
N GLN A 447 -2.37 -1.30 -30.73
CA GLN A 447 -2.36 -0.25 -31.73
C GLN A 447 -1.70 -0.73 -33.02
N SER A 448 -2.22 -0.27 -34.17
CA SER A 448 -1.57 -0.46 -35.46
C SER A 448 -0.82 0.81 -35.85
N PHE A 449 0.40 0.63 -36.36
CA PHE A 449 1.29 1.70 -36.76
C PHE A 449 1.61 1.59 -38.26
N SER A 450 1.73 2.75 -38.92
CA SER A 450 2.15 2.88 -40.31
C SER A 450 3.19 3.99 -40.46
N ASP A 451 3.94 3.97 -41.56
CA ASP A 451 4.91 5.04 -41.86
C ASP A 451 4.23 6.42 -41.81
N ALA A 452 4.79 7.29 -40.98
CA ALA A 452 4.35 8.67 -40.86
C ALA A 452 5.10 9.57 -41.82
N GLU A 453 4.49 10.68 -42.19
CA GLU A 453 5.19 11.80 -42.82
C GLU A 453 6.09 12.49 -41.81
N ILE A 454 7.41 12.30 -41.94
CA ILE A 454 8.42 12.84 -41.03
C ILE A 454 8.92 14.20 -41.51
N ALA A 455 9.05 14.40 -42.82
CA ALA A 455 9.65 15.62 -43.34
C ALA A 455 9.07 16.04 -44.69
N ASP A 456 8.94 17.35 -44.85
CA ASP A 456 8.54 18.02 -46.08
C ASP A 456 9.75 18.62 -46.79
N VAL A 457 9.93 18.28 -48.06
CA VAL A 457 11.09 18.72 -48.84
C VAL A 457 10.65 19.36 -50.15
N SER A 458 11.26 20.49 -50.51
CA SER A 458 11.18 21.02 -51.89
C SER A 458 12.42 20.63 -52.66
N LEU A 459 12.24 20.20 -53.91
CA LEU A 459 13.31 19.80 -54.82
C LEU A 459 13.32 20.70 -56.05
N LYS A 460 14.44 21.36 -56.28
CA LYS A 460 14.70 22.20 -57.46
C LYS A 460 15.87 21.62 -58.26
N LEU A 461 15.54 20.81 -59.25
CA LEU A 461 16.49 20.16 -60.14
C LEU A 461 16.43 20.83 -61.52
N LEU A 462 17.31 21.79 -61.83
CA LEU A 462 17.50 22.44 -63.15
C LEU A 462 16.19 22.85 -63.90
N LEU A 463 15.46 21.89 -64.48
CA LEU A 463 14.21 22.05 -65.25
C LEU A 463 12.93 21.60 -64.51
N ILE A 464 13.03 20.94 -63.37
CA ILE A 464 11.91 20.38 -62.59
C ILE A 464 11.90 21.00 -61.19
N ASN A 465 10.78 21.64 -60.84
CA ASN A 465 10.50 22.09 -59.48
C ASN A 465 9.41 21.19 -58.89
N LEU A 466 9.79 20.33 -57.95
CA LEU A 466 8.84 19.57 -57.15
C LEU A 466 8.70 20.27 -55.80
N ASN A 467 7.60 21.00 -55.67
CA ASN A 467 7.22 21.60 -54.40
C ASN A 467 6.50 20.53 -53.58
N LEU A 468 7.02 20.21 -52.39
CA LEU A 468 6.42 19.30 -51.40
C LEU A 468 6.50 17.80 -51.74
N LEU A 469 7.71 17.23 -51.67
CA LEU A 469 7.91 15.80 -51.49
C LEU A 469 7.87 15.42 -50.01
N GLN A 470 7.02 14.45 -49.71
CA GLN A 470 6.85 13.88 -48.38
C GLN A 470 7.83 12.73 -48.16
N ILE A 471 8.63 12.82 -47.10
CA ILE A 471 9.47 11.74 -46.63
C ILE A 471 8.71 11.00 -45.55
N LYS A 472 8.52 9.72 -45.78
CA LYS A 472 7.84 8.84 -44.83
C LYS A 472 8.85 8.08 -44.00
N GLY A 473 8.47 7.69 -42.80
CA GLY A 473 9.34 6.90 -41.95
C GLY A 473 8.67 6.37 -40.71
N SER A 474 9.32 5.39 -40.11
CA SER A 474 8.90 4.81 -38.85
C SER A 474 10.09 4.33 -38.02
N SER A 475 9.92 4.34 -36.70
CA SER A 475 10.80 3.62 -35.77
C SER A 475 10.01 3.13 -34.56
N ALA A 476 10.54 2.10 -33.93
CA ALA A 476 9.95 1.48 -32.75
C ALA A 476 11.03 1.26 -31.69
N PHE A 477 10.62 1.34 -30.43
CA PHE A 477 11.43 1.05 -29.26
C PHE A 477 10.55 0.34 -28.23
N SER A 478 11.05 -0.72 -27.60
CA SER A 478 10.29 -1.45 -26.58
C SER A 478 11.17 -1.97 -25.45
N ILE A 479 10.59 -2.05 -24.26
CA ILE A 479 11.19 -2.59 -23.03
C ILE A 479 10.26 -3.66 -22.48
N THR A 480 10.58 -4.94 -22.71
CA THR A 480 9.64 -6.04 -22.44
C THR A 480 10.08 -7.02 -21.36
N ASN A 481 11.34 -6.97 -20.90
CA ASN A 481 11.88 -7.93 -19.94
C ASN A 481 12.25 -7.26 -18.61
N MET A 482 11.38 -7.38 -17.61
CA MET A 482 11.51 -6.66 -16.34
C MET A 482 11.40 -7.64 -15.18
N ALA A 483 12.50 -7.85 -14.47
CA ALA A 483 12.51 -8.66 -13.26
C ALA A 483 12.15 -7.81 -12.03
N PRO A 484 11.36 -8.34 -11.08
CA PRO A 484 11.11 -7.66 -9.81
C PRO A 484 12.42 -7.41 -9.06
N THR A 485 12.57 -6.20 -8.52
CA THR A 485 13.69 -5.82 -7.66
C THR A 485 13.17 -5.55 -6.24
N THR A 486 13.82 -6.13 -5.24
CA THR A 486 13.43 -5.95 -3.84
C THR A 486 13.97 -4.63 -3.30
N LEU A 487 13.07 -3.76 -2.85
CA LEU A 487 13.33 -2.55 -2.09
C LEU A 487 13.08 -2.81 -0.61
N THR A 488 14.00 -2.39 0.26
CA THR A 488 13.81 -2.49 1.72
C THR A 488 13.75 -1.10 2.32
N TYR A 489 12.72 -0.81 3.10
CA TYR A 489 12.50 0.44 3.82
C TYR A 489 12.73 0.23 5.31
N THR A 490 13.51 1.12 5.91
CA THR A 490 13.74 1.17 7.36
C THR A 490 12.73 2.11 8.04
N ALA A 491 12.63 2.07 9.37
CA ALA A 491 11.83 3.04 10.14
C ALA A 491 12.15 4.50 9.77
N THR A 492 13.43 4.83 9.55
CA THR A 492 13.87 6.17 9.12
C THR A 492 13.40 6.50 7.70
N ASP A 493 13.50 5.55 6.77
CA ASP A 493 12.99 5.75 5.40
C ASP A 493 11.49 6.03 5.40
N ILE A 494 10.73 5.30 6.23
CA ILE A 494 9.27 5.45 6.36
C ILE A 494 8.94 6.80 7.02
N GLY A 495 9.62 7.16 8.11
CA GLY A 495 9.42 8.45 8.79
C GLY A 495 9.77 9.65 7.90
N ASN A 496 10.81 9.52 7.07
CA ASN A 496 11.19 10.53 6.08
C ASN A 496 10.38 10.44 4.78
N LYS A 497 9.45 9.49 4.68
CA LYS A 497 8.60 9.30 3.50
C LYS A 497 9.41 9.11 2.21
N ALA A 498 10.56 8.45 2.31
CA ALA A 498 11.51 8.29 1.24
C ALA A 498 10.90 7.55 0.03
N ILE A 499 11.21 8.04 -1.16
CA ILE A 499 10.87 7.38 -2.42
C ILE A 499 12.08 6.59 -2.89
N LYS A 500 11.90 5.31 -3.21
CA LYS A 500 12.94 4.49 -3.86
C LYS A 500 12.47 4.09 -5.25
N THR A 501 13.33 4.34 -6.23
CA THR A 501 13.07 4.08 -7.64
C THR A 501 13.74 2.78 -8.06
N VAL A 502 12.98 1.89 -8.70
CA VAL A 502 13.57 0.82 -9.52
C VAL A 502 13.54 1.28 -10.96
N SER A 503 14.69 1.28 -11.62
CA SER A 503 14.83 1.69 -13.01
C SER A 503 15.52 0.58 -13.79
N THR A 504 15.20 0.46 -15.08
CA THR A 504 15.99 -0.41 -15.97
C THR A 504 17.32 0.27 -16.27
N LYS A 505 18.44 -0.46 -16.07
CA LYS A 505 19.81 0.07 -16.24
C LYS A 505 20.13 0.60 -17.65
N ASN A 506 19.22 0.45 -18.62
CA ASN A 506 19.42 0.78 -20.03
C ASN A 506 18.80 2.14 -20.45
N LEU A 507 18.23 2.91 -19.52
CA LEU A 507 17.63 4.23 -19.80
C LEU A 507 18.61 5.40 -19.64
N THR A 508 19.90 5.19 -19.89
CA THR A 508 20.89 6.29 -19.83
C THR A 508 20.79 7.24 -21.04
N GLN A 509 20.02 6.88 -22.07
CA GLN A 509 19.75 7.69 -23.25
C GLN A 509 18.26 8.03 -23.36
N SER A 510 17.98 9.21 -23.92
CA SER A 510 16.63 9.71 -24.15
C SER A 510 15.82 8.77 -25.07
N LEU A 511 14.55 8.52 -24.72
CA LEU A 511 13.61 7.72 -25.51
C LEU A 511 13.52 8.25 -26.95
N THR A 512 13.35 9.56 -27.09
CA THR A 512 13.25 10.23 -28.39
C THR A 512 14.55 10.09 -29.19
N THR A 513 15.71 10.17 -28.53
CA THR A 513 17.01 9.96 -29.18
C THR A 513 17.15 8.54 -29.73
N SER A 514 16.72 7.52 -28.99
CA SER A 514 16.73 6.14 -29.48
C SER A 514 15.81 5.95 -30.69
N LEU A 515 14.63 6.56 -30.69
CA LEU A 515 13.69 6.50 -31.82
C LEU A 515 14.23 7.22 -33.05
N VAL A 516 14.86 8.38 -32.88
CA VAL A 516 15.45 9.18 -33.96
C VAL A 516 16.64 8.46 -34.58
N ASN A 517 17.48 7.81 -33.78
CA ASN A 517 18.63 7.04 -34.27
C ASN A 517 18.21 5.78 -35.03
N ASN A 518 17.12 5.13 -34.62
CA ASN A 518 16.57 3.95 -35.28
C ASN A 518 15.59 4.29 -36.43
N LEU A 519 15.51 5.56 -36.83
CA LEU A 519 14.57 6.01 -37.85
C LEU A 519 14.89 5.43 -39.24
N SER A 520 13.93 4.70 -39.77
CA SER A 520 13.89 4.25 -41.15
C SER A 520 13.11 5.27 -41.98
N LEU A 521 13.70 5.75 -43.07
CA LEU A 521 13.08 6.73 -43.96
C LEU A 521 12.92 6.14 -45.35
N SER A 522 11.78 6.40 -45.97
CA SER A 522 11.40 6.04 -47.33
C SER A 522 10.82 7.26 -48.05
N VAL A 523 10.91 7.29 -49.38
CA VAL A 523 10.31 8.35 -50.19
C VAL A 523 9.40 7.72 -51.22
N ASN A 524 8.18 8.22 -51.30
CA ASN A 524 7.27 7.85 -52.39
C ASN A 524 7.48 8.81 -53.57
N ALA A 525 8.48 8.52 -54.40
CA ALA A 525 8.65 9.24 -55.66
C ALA A 525 7.61 8.70 -56.65
N LEU A 526 6.69 9.57 -57.10
CA LEU A 526 5.53 9.33 -57.98
C LEU A 526 5.84 8.65 -59.35
N GLY A 527 6.51 7.50 -59.36
CA GLY A 527 6.89 6.77 -60.58
C GLY A 527 7.99 7.42 -61.43
N LEU A 528 8.67 8.46 -60.93
CA LEU A 528 9.54 9.34 -61.73
C LEU A 528 10.99 8.83 -61.94
N GLY A 529 11.33 7.60 -61.56
CA GLY A 529 12.68 7.06 -61.76
C GLY A 529 13.82 7.86 -61.09
N LEU A 530 13.48 8.67 -60.08
CA LEU A 530 14.43 9.47 -59.31
C LEU A 530 15.31 8.56 -58.46
N ASP A 531 16.61 8.86 -58.37
CA ASP A 531 17.50 8.20 -57.41
C ASP A 531 17.13 8.64 -55.99
N VAL A 532 16.25 7.85 -55.37
CA VAL A 532 15.77 8.05 -54.01
C VAL A 532 16.91 7.87 -52.99
N THR A 533 17.97 7.15 -53.35
CA THR A 533 19.12 6.86 -52.47
C THR A 533 19.93 8.12 -52.20
N ALA A 534 20.19 8.92 -53.24
CA ALA A 534 20.92 10.19 -53.11
C ALA A 534 20.09 11.21 -52.30
N LEU A 535 18.78 11.27 -52.53
CA LEU A 535 17.85 12.13 -51.78
C LEU A 535 17.82 11.73 -50.29
N LEU A 536 17.62 10.44 -49.99
CA LEU A 536 17.63 9.93 -48.62
C LEU A 536 18.99 10.13 -47.96
N GLY A 537 20.09 9.98 -48.69
CA GLY A 537 21.45 10.22 -48.19
C GLY A 537 21.70 11.67 -47.77
N ALA A 538 21.10 12.65 -48.46
CA ALA A 538 21.19 14.05 -48.10
C ALA A 538 20.21 14.46 -46.98
N VAL A 539 18.98 13.92 -47.00
CA VAL A 539 17.94 14.36 -46.09
C VAL A 539 17.99 13.63 -44.74
N LYS A 540 18.35 12.34 -44.70
CA LYS A 540 18.39 11.57 -43.46
C LYS A 540 19.29 12.22 -42.40
N PRO A 541 20.56 12.60 -42.67
CA PRO A 541 21.39 13.26 -41.67
C PRO A 541 20.80 14.59 -41.20
N ALA A 542 20.22 15.38 -42.10
CA ALA A 542 19.63 16.68 -41.76
C ALA A 542 18.40 16.54 -40.85
N VAL A 543 17.50 15.59 -41.16
CA VAL A 543 16.33 15.27 -40.34
C VAL A 543 16.76 14.74 -38.98
N THR A 544 17.71 13.79 -38.94
CA THR A 544 18.25 13.27 -37.68
C THR A 544 18.90 14.36 -36.83
N THR A 545 19.70 15.26 -37.42
CA THR A 545 20.31 16.39 -36.70
C THR A 545 19.27 17.36 -36.14
N LEU A 546 18.26 17.73 -36.94
CA LEU A 546 17.20 18.61 -36.47
C LEU A 546 16.38 17.97 -35.34
N LEU A 547 15.99 16.71 -35.52
CA LEU A 547 15.23 15.97 -34.51
C LEU A 547 16.04 15.83 -33.22
N ASN A 548 17.34 15.56 -33.30
CA ASN A 548 18.25 15.57 -32.15
C ASN A 548 18.35 16.94 -31.47
N GLY A 549 18.12 18.04 -32.19
CA GLY A 549 18.03 19.38 -31.62
C GLY A 549 16.76 19.62 -30.79
N VAL A 550 15.70 18.84 -31.02
CA VAL A 550 14.40 18.96 -30.33
C VAL A 550 14.06 17.76 -29.44
N THR A 551 14.96 16.77 -29.30
CA THR A 551 14.76 15.63 -28.37
C THR A 551 14.61 16.10 -26.93
N ALA A 552 15.50 16.95 -26.43
CA ALA A 552 15.47 17.44 -25.05
C ALA A 552 14.13 18.10 -24.64
N PRO A 553 13.57 19.08 -25.39
CA PRO A 553 12.27 19.65 -25.05
C PRO A 553 11.12 18.65 -25.18
N VAL A 554 11.17 17.72 -26.16
CA VAL A 554 10.15 16.68 -26.33
C VAL A 554 10.20 15.66 -25.17
N ASP A 555 11.37 15.21 -24.77
CA ASP A 555 11.54 14.29 -23.64
C ASP A 555 11.10 14.96 -22.34
N SER A 556 11.42 16.24 -22.14
CA SER A 556 10.94 16.98 -20.98
C SER A 556 9.42 17.08 -20.96
N LEU A 557 8.77 17.32 -22.12
CA LEU A 557 7.32 17.30 -22.22
C LEU A 557 6.76 15.91 -21.85
N VAL A 558 7.27 14.85 -22.48
CA VAL A 558 6.83 13.46 -22.23
C VAL A 558 6.97 13.11 -20.76
N TYR A 559 8.13 13.43 -20.16
CA TYR A 559 8.41 13.19 -18.75
C TYR A 559 7.45 13.95 -17.82
N ASN A 560 7.19 15.23 -18.09
CA ASN A 560 6.26 16.03 -17.28
C ASN A 560 4.82 15.54 -17.41
N VAL A 561 4.40 15.12 -18.61
CA VAL A 561 3.05 14.57 -18.84
C VAL A 561 2.88 13.24 -18.13
N LEU A 562 3.80 12.29 -18.34
CA LEU A 562 3.75 10.98 -17.70
C LEU A 562 3.86 11.10 -16.17
N GLY A 563 4.79 11.93 -15.70
CA GLY A 563 4.94 12.23 -14.28
C GLY A 563 3.68 12.84 -13.67
N ALA A 564 2.95 13.70 -14.41
CA ALA A 564 1.67 14.23 -13.95
C ALA A 564 0.59 13.14 -13.81
N LEU A 565 0.64 12.12 -14.66
CA LEU A 565 -0.31 11.01 -14.69
C LEU A 565 0.01 9.88 -13.72
N GLY A 566 1.07 10.00 -12.90
CA GLY A 566 1.43 8.91 -11.98
C GLY A 566 2.33 7.84 -12.61
N VAL A 567 2.84 8.06 -13.83
CA VAL A 567 3.47 7.02 -14.65
C VAL A 567 4.90 7.40 -15.01
N HIS A 568 5.81 6.42 -15.00
CA HIS A 568 7.19 6.59 -15.46
C HIS A 568 7.59 5.58 -16.51
N VAL A 569 8.47 6.01 -17.40
CA VAL A 569 8.99 5.20 -18.50
C VAL A 569 10.06 4.26 -17.96
N GLY A 570 9.72 2.97 -17.80
CA GLY A 570 10.68 1.94 -17.37
C GLY A 570 11.23 2.13 -15.95
N GLU A 571 10.52 2.93 -15.14
CA GLU A 571 10.80 3.15 -13.71
C GLU A 571 9.54 2.91 -12.86
N ALA A 572 9.76 2.52 -11.61
CA ALA A 572 8.72 2.42 -10.59
C ALA A 572 9.20 3.15 -9.35
N ASP A 573 8.55 4.27 -9.02
CA ASP A 573 8.76 4.92 -7.74
C ASP A 573 7.83 4.27 -6.72
N VAL A 574 8.44 3.67 -5.72
CA VAL A 574 7.74 3.10 -4.59
C VAL A 574 7.94 3.99 -3.38
N ARG A 575 6.91 4.08 -2.55
CA ARG A 575 6.95 4.79 -1.29
C ARG A 575 6.20 4.00 -0.23
N VAL A 576 6.77 3.92 0.97
CA VAL A 576 6.11 3.39 2.17
C VAL A 576 5.85 4.56 3.10
N THR A 577 4.59 4.84 3.41
CA THR A 577 4.20 6.02 4.18
C THR A 577 3.90 5.72 5.64
N GLY A 578 3.65 4.45 5.97
CA GLY A 578 3.60 4.00 7.35
C GLY A 578 3.68 2.50 7.43
N ALA A 579 4.10 2.01 8.59
CA ALA A 579 4.09 0.59 8.87
C ALA A 579 3.99 0.37 10.37
N THR A 580 3.30 -0.70 10.74
CA THR A 580 3.17 -1.14 12.12
C THR A 580 3.47 -2.62 12.20
N CYS A 581 4.09 -3.05 13.30
CA CYS A 581 4.28 -4.46 13.60
C CYS A 581 2.96 -5.14 14.03
N GLY A 582 1.88 -4.36 14.13
CA GLY A 582 0.65 -4.76 14.79
C GLY A 582 0.79 -4.67 16.31
N ARG A 583 -0.30 -4.33 17.00
CA ARG A 583 -0.36 -4.52 18.45
C ARG A 583 -0.70 -5.98 18.69
N SER A 584 0.13 -6.69 19.45
CA SER A 584 -0.22 -8.02 19.91
C SER A 584 -1.47 -7.96 20.76
N VAL A 585 -2.50 -8.71 20.36
CA VAL A 585 -3.77 -8.81 21.10
C VAL A 585 -4.09 -10.27 21.35
N LEU A 586 -4.75 -10.53 22.48
CA LEU A 586 -5.30 -11.84 22.76
C LEU A 586 -6.47 -12.10 21.81
N VAL A 587 -6.50 -13.31 21.28
CA VAL A 587 -7.51 -13.77 20.34
C VAL A 587 -8.10 -15.09 20.81
N GLN A 588 -9.35 -15.33 20.40
CA GLN A 588 -10.09 -16.56 20.71
C GLN A 588 -10.48 -17.30 19.43
#